data_AF-A0A965V165-F1
#
_entry.id   AF-A0A965V165-F1
#
_cell.length_a   1.000
_cell.length_b   1.000
_cell.length_c   1.000
_cell.angle_alpha   90.00
_cell.angle_beta   90.00
_cell.angle_gamma   90.00
#
_symmetry.space_group_name_H-M   'P 1'
#
loop_
_entity.id
_entity.type
_entity.pdbx_description
1 polymer ?
#
loop_
_entity_poly.entity_id
_entity_poly.type
_entity_poly.pdbx_seq_one_letter_code
_entity_poly.pdbx_strand_id
1 'polypeptide(L)'
;MIMHMSLPRCLSPTSRDQQDALQVFLDALHFTLKSEGGISYDPRDPGNAEGNATAFGITQKSYDAWNKKWGRPIRSVTAIRPCEIQNLYFEDYYLASHAHRFTKEIAIALFDTAVHTGPRRAIQLLQEVLGIEPDGRVGPITLKFIKDACPHSLLNRFLRKREEFYKALCQRKPSLSIFLKGWLRRVHLLRNEVLGIGESHSDYPLSDQ
;
A
#
# COMPACT_ATOMS: atom_id res chain seq x y z
N MET A 1 -6.99 6.66 26.93
CA MET A 1 -6.48 5.46 27.64
C MET A 1 -5.78 4.59 26.61
N ILE A 2 -4.45 4.63 26.58
CA ILE A 2 -3.64 4.00 25.53
C ILE A 2 -3.74 2.49 25.74
N MET A 3 -4.46 1.79 24.87
CA MET A 3 -4.47 0.33 24.85
C MET A 3 -3.04 -0.14 24.65
N HIS A 4 -2.51 -0.85 25.64
CA HIS A 4 -1.22 -1.52 25.56
C HIS A 4 -1.35 -2.70 24.60
N MET A 5 -1.19 -2.44 23.31
CA MET A 5 -1.32 -3.44 22.26
C MET A 5 -0.05 -4.27 22.20
N SER A 6 -0.15 -5.54 22.59
CA SER A 6 0.96 -6.49 22.49
C SER A 6 1.36 -6.71 21.03
N LEU A 7 2.66 -6.59 20.77
CA LEU A 7 3.34 -6.73 19.48
C LEU A 7 3.05 -8.08 18.78
N PRO A 8 3.13 -8.15 17.44
CA PRO A 8 3.13 -9.42 16.71
C PRO A 8 4.26 -10.33 17.19
N ARG A 9 3.94 -11.62 17.40
CA ARG A 9 4.74 -12.59 18.17
C ARG A 9 6.16 -12.90 17.67
N CYS A 10 6.68 -12.26 16.61
CA CYS A 10 8.03 -12.51 16.08
C CYS A 10 8.75 -11.26 15.54
N LEU A 11 8.44 -10.06 16.03
CA LEU A 11 9.30 -8.88 15.83
C LEU A 11 9.56 -8.25 17.19
N SER A 12 10.40 -8.90 18.00
CA SER A 12 11.11 -8.22 19.08
C SER A 12 12.40 -7.67 18.47
N PRO A 13 12.41 -6.42 17.95
CA PRO A 13 13.59 -5.88 17.31
C PRO A 13 14.74 -5.84 18.33
N THR A 14 15.79 -6.59 18.02
CA THR A 14 16.98 -6.78 18.86
C THR A 14 18.06 -5.72 18.60
N SER A 15 17.90 -4.92 17.53
CA SER A 15 18.79 -3.80 17.17
C SER A 15 18.01 -2.53 16.81
N ARG A 16 18.68 -1.37 16.87
CA ARG A 16 18.12 -0.08 16.46
C ARG A 16 17.66 -0.08 15.01
N ASP A 17 18.41 -0.68 14.10
CA ASP A 17 18.04 -0.78 12.69
C ASP A 17 16.73 -1.55 12.48
N GLN A 18 16.49 -2.60 13.27
CA GLN A 18 15.22 -3.34 13.23
C GLN A 18 14.05 -2.54 13.80
N GLN A 19 14.30 -1.67 14.79
CA GLN A 19 13.29 -0.75 15.34
C GLN A 19 12.92 0.32 14.32
N ASP A 20 13.92 0.91 13.65
CA ASP A 20 13.71 1.95 12.64
C ASP A 20 12.95 1.39 11.43
N ALA A 21 13.31 0.19 10.95
CA ALA A 21 12.59 -0.47 9.87
C ALA A 21 11.13 -0.82 10.24
N LEU A 22 10.91 -1.29 11.47
CA LEU A 22 9.56 -1.53 11.99
C LEU A 22 8.76 -0.23 12.06
N GLN A 23 9.37 0.86 12.51
CA GLN A 23 8.71 2.17 12.57
C GLN A 23 8.30 2.66 11.18
N VAL A 24 9.15 2.51 10.16
CA VAL A 24 8.80 2.84 8.77
C VAL A 24 7.59 2.05 8.28
N PHE A 25 7.52 0.75 8.59
CA PHE A 25 6.35 -0.06 8.27
C PHE A 25 5.09 0.43 8.99
N LEU A 26 5.19 0.74 10.29
CA LEU A 26 4.05 1.21 11.07
C LEU A 26 3.54 2.57 10.57
N ASP A 27 4.43 3.48 10.19
CA ASP A 27 4.08 4.77 9.57
C ASP A 27 3.33 4.54 8.24
N ALA A 28 3.87 3.66 7.39
CA ALA A 28 3.25 3.30 6.11
C ALA A 28 1.85 2.67 6.31
N LEU A 29 1.75 1.73 7.25
CA LEU A 29 0.50 1.07 7.59
C LEU A 29 -0.53 2.06 8.16
N HIS A 30 -0.10 2.98 9.03
CA HIS A 30 -0.96 4.00 9.60
C HIS A 30 -1.54 4.91 8.52
N PHE A 31 -0.69 5.42 7.61
CA PHE A 31 -1.14 6.19 6.46
C PHE A 31 -2.14 5.40 5.62
N THR A 32 -1.82 4.14 5.31
CA THR A 32 -2.66 3.33 4.44
C THR A 32 -4.02 3.04 5.05
N LEU A 33 -4.07 2.63 6.33
CA LEU A 33 -5.29 2.24 7.02
C LEU A 33 -6.19 3.41 7.42
N LYS A 34 -5.64 4.62 7.64
CA LYS A 34 -6.42 5.85 7.86
C LYS A 34 -7.42 6.09 6.72
N SER A 35 -7.07 5.65 5.52
CA SER A 35 -7.89 5.79 4.32
C SER A 35 -8.73 4.54 3.98
N GLU A 36 -8.44 3.37 4.56
CA GLU A 36 -9.13 2.10 4.28
C GLU A 36 -10.35 1.87 5.18
N GLY A 37 -10.25 2.14 6.49
CA GLY A 37 -11.37 2.12 7.45
C GLY A 37 -12.11 0.77 7.66
N GLY A 38 -12.26 0.36 8.93
CA GLY A 38 -13.38 -0.46 9.46
C GLY A 38 -13.70 -1.82 8.81
N ILE A 39 -14.88 -2.36 9.16
CA ILE A 39 -15.45 -3.56 8.55
C ILE A 39 -16.55 -3.14 7.57
N SER A 40 -16.48 -3.62 6.33
CA SER A 40 -17.47 -3.42 5.27
C SER A 40 -18.19 -4.72 4.95
N TYR A 41 -19.50 -4.61 4.71
CA TYR A 41 -20.37 -5.70 4.24
C TYR A 41 -21.12 -5.30 2.96
N ASP A 42 -20.69 -4.24 2.27
CA ASP A 42 -21.37 -3.75 1.05
C ASP A 42 -21.36 -4.83 -0.04
N PRO A 43 -22.52 -5.35 -0.49
CA PRO A 43 -22.60 -6.43 -1.46
C PRO A 43 -22.13 -6.02 -2.87
N ARG A 44 -21.93 -4.72 -3.13
CA ARG A 44 -21.35 -4.21 -4.38
C ARG A 44 -19.83 -4.31 -4.41
N ASP A 45 -19.18 -4.47 -3.25
CA ASP A 45 -17.78 -4.81 -3.16
C ASP A 45 -17.60 -6.28 -3.57
N PRO A 46 -16.86 -6.59 -4.65
CA PRO A 46 -16.58 -7.97 -5.03
C PRO A 46 -15.92 -8.79 -3.91
N GLY A 47 -15.25 -8.14 -2.96
CA GLY A 47 -14.66 -8.77 -1.76
C GLY A 47 -15.70 -9.30 -0.76
N ASN A 48 -16.94 -8.80 -0.82
CA ASN A 48 -18.08 -9.20 0.03
C ASN A 48 -19.08 -10.11 -0.69
N ALA A 49 -18.75 -10.56 -1.91
CA ALA A 49 -19.60 -11.49 -2.65
C ALA A 49 -19.86 -12.76 -1.82
N GLU A 50 -21.06 -13.33 -1.98
CA GLU A 50 -21.47 -14.59 -1.31
C GLU A 50 -21.53 -14.50 0.24
N GLY A 51 -21.82 -13.31 0.78
CA GLY A 51 -21.95 -13.09 2.23
C GLY A 51 -20.61 -12.93 2.96
N ASN A 52 -19.53 -12.73 2.22
CA ASN A 52 -18.23 -12.41 2.76
C ASN A 52 -18.18 -10.96 3.30
N ALA A 53 -17.17 -10.69 4.13
CA ALA A 53 -16.87 -9.36 4.63
C ALA A 53 -15.47 -8.94 4.22
N THR A 54 -15.23 -7.64 4.27
CA THR A 54 -13.92 -7.02 4.14
C THR A 54 -13.65 -6.28 5.43
N ALA A 55 -12.61 -6.66 6.16
CA ALA A 55 -12.19 -5.96 7.37
C ALA A 55 -10.83 -5.32 7.13
N PHE A 56 -10.74 -3.99 7.26
CA PHE A 56 -9.50 -3.23 7.07
C PHE A 56 -8.82 -3.55 5.72
N GLY A 57 -9.59 -3.55 4.62
CA GLY A 57 -9.08 -3.87 3.28
C GLY A 57 -8.77 -5.36 3.03
N ILE A 58 -8.97 -6.24 4.02
CA ILE A 58 -8.69 -7.67 3.91
C ILE A 58 -10.01 -8.41 3.66
N THR A 59 -10.11 -9.05 2.50
CA THR A 59 -11.27 -9.92 2.16
C THR A 59 -11.20 -11.25 2.91
N GLN A 60 -12.35 -11.91 3.11
CA GLN A 60 -12.41 -13.27 3.65
C GLN A 60 -11.48 -14.23 2.90
N LYS A 61 -11.49 -14.18 1.56
CA LYS A 61 -10.65 -15.02 0.70
C LYS A 61 -9.15 -14.82 0.94
N SER A 62 -8.70 -13.57 1.04
CA SER A 62 -7.29 -13.26 1.33
C SER A 62 -6.91 -13.76 2.72
N TYR A 63 -7.80 -13.59 3.69
CA TYR A 63 -7.57 -14.03 5.05
C TYR A 63 -7.52 -15.57 5.18
N ASP A 64 -8.39 -16.29 4.47
CA ASP A 64 -8.38 -17.75 4.42
C ASP A 64 -7.10 -18.28 3.77
N ALA A 65 -6.65 -17.65 2.69
CA ALA A 65 -5.38 -17.98 2.03
C ALA A 65 -4.19 -17.77 2.99
N TRP A 66 -4.17 -16.66 3.73
CA TRP A 66 -3.14 -16.38 4.72
C TRP A 66 -3.18 -17.37 5.90
N ASN A 67 -4.36 -17.70 6.42
CA ASN A 67 -4.50 -18.72 7.46
C ASN A 67 -4.01 -20.09 6.98
N LYS A 68 -4.37 -20.49 5.76
CA LYS A 68 -3.90 -21.74 5.14
C LYS A 68 -2.38 -21.78 4.97
N LYS A 69 -1.76 -20.68 4.49
CA LYS A 69 -0.31 -20.52 4.35
C LYS A 69 0.42 -20.78 5.68
N TRP A 70 -0.18 -20.38 6.79
CA TRP A 70 0.40 -20.50 8.13
C TRP A 70 -0.14 -21.67 8.97
N GLY A 71 -0.94 -22.57 8.38
CA GLY A 71 -1.52 -23.71 9.10
C GLY A 71 -2.49 -23.32 10.23
N ARG A 72 -3.13 -22.16 10.11
CA ARG A 72 -4.09 -21.62 11.09
C ARG A 72 -5.52 -22.04 10.74
N PRO A 73 -6.42 -22.12 11.74
CA PRO A 73 -7.83 -22.37 11.48
C PRO A 73 -8.46 -21.24 10.65
N ILE A 74 -9.27 -21.62 9.67
CA ILE A 74 -10.12 -20.69 8.92
C ILE A 74 -11.15 -20.09 9.88
N ARG A 75 -11.33 -18.77 9.81
CA ARG A 75 -12.30 -18.03 10.62
C ARG A 75 -12.73 -16.76 9.92
N SER A 76 -13.86 -16.20 10.34
CA SER A 76 -14.36 -14.96 9.77
C SER A 76 -13.32 -13.83 9.87
N VAL A 77 -13.13 -13.11 8.77
CA VAL A 77 -12.25 -11.92 8.72
C VAL A 77 -12.76 -10.81 9.63
N THR A 78 -14.04 -10.81 10.00
CA THR A 78 -14.60 -9.89 11.00
C THR A 78 -14.00 -10.11 12.40
N ALA A 79 -13.47 -11.30 12.67
CA ALA A 79 -12.79 -11.66 13.92
C ALA A 79 -11.25 -11.55 13.82
N ILE A 80 -10.73 -10.92 12.75
CA ILE A 80 -9.29 -10.72 12.58
C ILE A 80 -8.74 -9.86 13.72
N ARG A 81 -7.59 -10.27 14.29
CA ARG A 81 -6.96 -9.51 15.38
C ARG A 81 -6.07 -8.40 14.80
N PRO A 82 -5.87 -7.29 15.52
CA PRO A 82 -4.98 -6.21 15.10
C PRO A 82 -3.56 -6.69 14.73
N CYS A 83 -3.01 -7.64 15.47
CA CYS A 83 -1.68 -8.20 15.16
C CYS A 83 -1.66 -9.03 13.87
N GLU A 84 -2.79 -9.61 13.45
CA GLU A 84 -2.88 -10.37 12.20
C GLU A 84 -3.07 -9.47 11.01
N ILE A 85 -3.81 -8.38 11.16
CA ILE A 85 -3.85 -7.30 10.17
C ILE A 85 -2.41 -6.83 9.89
N GLN A 86 -1.66 -6.49 10.94
CA GLN A 86 -0.27 -6.04 10.80
C GLN A 86 0.60 -7.08 10.10
N ASN A 87 0.55 -8.36 10.50
CA ASN A 87 1.35 -9.40 9.88
C ASN A 87 0.99 -9.64 8.41
N LEU A 88 -0.29 -9.63 8.07
CA LEU A 88 -0.76 -9.79 6.70
C LEU A 88 -0.26 -8.63 5.83
N TYR A 89 -0.42 -7.39 6.27
CA TYR A 89 0.11 -6.22 5.56
C TYR A 89 1.63 -6.24 5.44
N PHE A 90 2.32 -6.65 6.50
CA PHE A 90 3.77 -6.76 6.51
C PHE A 90 4.26 -7.79 5.48
N GLU A 91 3.70 -8.99 5.47
CA GLU A 91 4.14 -10.06 4.56
C GLU A 91 3.68 -9.83 3.13
N ASP A 92 2.38 -9.70 2.93
CA ASP A 92 1.76 -9.83 1.61
C ASP A 92 1.83 -8.53 0.80
N TYR A 93 2.21 -7.42 1.46
CA TYR A 93 2.37 -6.12 0.79
C TYR A 93 3.73 -5.48 1.06
N TYR A 94 4.16 -5.29 2.31
CA TYR A 94 5.41 -4.57 2.61
C TYR A 94 6.67 -5.35 2.19
N LEU A 95 6.76 -6.63 2.54
CA LEU A 95 7.83 -7.51 2.11
C LEU A 95 7.69 -7.92 0.64
N ALA A 96 6.46 -8.27 0.20
CA ALA A 96 6.19 -8.67 -1.18
C ALA A 96 6.49 -7.57 -2.22
N SER A 97 6.36 -6.29 -1.84
CA SER A 97 6.76 -5.16 -2.69
C SER A 97 8.23 -4.76 -2.53
N HIS A 98 8.96 -5.42 -1.64
CA HIS A 98 10.32 -5.08 -1.22
C HIS A 98 10.47 -3.66 -0.64
N ALA A 99 9.40 -3.06 -0.11
CA ALA A 99 9.43 -1.71 0.46
C ALA A 99 10.51 -1.53 1.54
N HIS A 100 10.75 -2.57 2.36
CA HIS A 100 11.81 -2.62 3.38
C HIS A 100 13.24 -2.39 2.87
N ARG A 101 13.47 -2.41 1.55
CA ARG A 101 14.80 -2.25 0.94
C ARG A 101 15.09 -0.80 0.48
N PHE A 102 14.14 0.11 0.66
CA PHE A 102 14.21 1.47 0.12
C PHE A 102 14.15 2.51 1.23
N THR A 103 14.40 3.79 0.89
CA THR A 103 14.27 4.89 1.85
C THR A 103 12.84 4.98 2.37
N LYS A 104 12.67 5.58 3.56
CA LYS A 104 11.38 5.70 4.24
C LYS A 104 10.27 6.18 3.30
N GLU A 105 10.52 7.23 2.54
CA GLU A 105 9.55 7.91 1.69
C GLU A 105 9.13 7.02 0.51
N ILE A 106 10.09 6.34 -0.12
CA ILE A 106 9.82 5.37 -1.21
C ILE A 106 9.11 4.13 -0.65
N ALA A 107 9.52 3.65 0.52
CA ALA A 107 8.92 2.50 1.18
C ALA A 107 7.44 2.74 1.48
N ILE A 108 7.09 3.89 2.05
CA ILE A 108 5.70 4.28 2.34
C ILE A 108 4.90 4.35 1.03
N ALA A 109 5.41 5.05 0.01
CA ALA A 109 4.67 5.21 -1.24
C ALA A 109 4.50 3.89 -2.01
N LEU A 110 5.53 3.05 -2.04
CA LEU A 110 5.51 1.76 -2.72
C LEU A 110 4.57 0.78 -2.01
N PHE A 111 4.62 0.72 -0.68
CA PHE A 111 3.71 -0.07 0.13
C PHE A 111 2.25 0.34 -0.10
N ASP A 112 1.94 1.65 0.01
CA ASP A 112 0.58 2.13 -0.22
C ASP A 112 0.10 1.76 -1.63
N THR A 113 0.95 1.94 -2.64
CA THR A 113 0.63 1.56 -4.02
C THR A 113 0.41 0.05 -4.18
N ALA A 114 1.21 -0.77 -3.49
CA ALA A 114 1.09 -2.23 -3.48
C ALA A 114 -0.24 -2.69 -2.89
N VAL A 115 -0.72 -2.04 -1.82
CA VAL A 115 -2.02 -2.35 -1.22
C VAL A 115 -3.16 -2.14 -2.22
N HIS A 116 -3.11 -1.07 -3.01
CA HIS A 116 -4.20 -0.70 -3.92
C HIS A 116 -4.17 -1.40 -5.27
N THR A 117 -2.98 -1.76 -5.75
CA THR A 117 -2.79 -2.23 -7.13
C THR A 117 -2.21 -3.65 -7.20
N GLY A 118 -1.80 -4.21 -6.07
CA GLY A 118 -1.03 -5.44 -5.95
C GLY A 118 0.48 -5.18 -5.96
N PRO A 119 1.29 -5.94 -5.17
CA PRO A 119 2.73 -5.74 -5.07
C PRO A 119 3.46 -5.76 -6.41
N ARG A 120 3.14 -6.75 -7.26
CA ARG A 120 3.75 -6.89 -8.58
C ARG A 120 3.51 -5.64 -9.44
N ARG A 121 2.28 -5.13 -9.49
CA ARG A 121 1.96 -3.94 -10.28
C ARG A 121 2.66 -2.70 -9.74
N ALA A 122 2.74 -2.54 -8.42
CA ALA A 122 3.44 -1.42 -7.81
C ALA A 122 4.93 -1.41 -8.20
N ILE A 123 5.58 -2.58 -8.19
CA ILE A 123 6.98 -2.73 -8.66
C ILE A 123 7.09 -2.39 -10.15
N GLN A 124 6.15 -2.85 -10.99
CA GLN A 124 6.14 -2.53 -12.42
C GLN A 124 6.07 -1.02 -12.67
N LEU A 125 5.18 -0.31 -11.98
CA LEU A 125 5.08 1.14 -12.10
C LEU A 125 6.38 1.85 -11.69
N LEU A 126 7.06 1.36 -10.65
CA LEU A 126 8.36 1.88 -10.24
C LEU A 126 9.44 1.62 -11.30
N GLN A 127 9.48 0.43 -11.88
CA GLN A 127 10.40 0.06 -12.96
C GLN A 127 10.17 0.88 -14.23
N GLU A 128 8.91 1.11 -14.62
CA GLU A 128 8.55 1.99 -15.74
C GLU A 128 9.11 3.40 -15.52
N VAL A 129 8.98 3.91 -14.28
CA VAL A 129 9.56 5.21 -13.94
C VAL A 129 11.08 5.17 -14.06
N LEU A 130 11.75 4.13 -13.56
CA LEU A 130 13.21 3.99 -13.65
C LEU A 130 13.72 3.82 -15.09
N GLY A 131 12.84 3.63 -16.07
CA GLY A 131 13.22 3.44 -17.47
C GLY A 131 13.81 2.06 -17.74
N ILE A 132 13.44 1.06 -16.93
CA ILE A 132 13.88 -0.34 -17.09
C ILE A 132 12.68 -1.24 -17.39
N GLU A 133 12.93 -2.49 -17.77
CA GLU A 133 11.88 -3.45 -18.06
C GLU A 133 10.94 -3.67 -16.84
N PRO A 134 9.61 -3.51 -17.00
CA PRO A 134 8.66 -3.65 -15.90
C PRO A 134 8.22 -5.11 -15.70
N ASP A 135 9.15 -5.98 -15.30
CA ASP A 135 8.90 -7.41 -15.06
C ASP A 135 8.14 -7.67 -13.73
N GLY A 136 8.13 -6.68 -12.84
CA GLY A 136 7.52 -6.72 -11.51
C GLY A 136 8.37 -7.45 -10.46
N ARG A 137 9.68 -7.61 -10.68
CA ARG A 137 10.62 -8.30 -9.78
C ARG A 137 11.74 -7.35 -9.34
N VAL A 138 12.01 -7.30 -8.04
CA VAL A 138 13.11 -6.47 -7.52
C VAL A 138 14.43 -7.25 -7.53
N GLY A 139 15.11 -7.20 -8.69
CA GLY A 139 16.43 -7.79 -8.89
C GLY A 139 17.59 -6.77 -8.74
N PRO A 140 18.84 -7.23 -8.95
CA PRO A 140 20.04 -6.37 -8.88
C PRO A 140 19.97 -5.11 -9.75
N ILE A 141 19.35 -5.21 -10.93
CA ILE A 141 19.18 -4.08 -11.85
C ILE A 141 18.27 -3.01 -11.22
N THR A 142 17.09 -3.39 -10.74
CA THR A 142 16.15 -2.46 -10.09
C THR A 142 16.80 -1.77 -8.89
N LEU A 143 17.52 -2.51 -8.05
CA LEU A 143 18.21 -1.95 -6.87
C LEU A 143 19.29 -0.95 -7.26
N LYS A 144 20.07 -1.25 -8.31
CA LYS A 144 21.10 -0.33 -8.82
C LYS A 144 20.47 0.97 -9.29
N PHE A 145 19.44 0.91 -10.14
CA PHE A 145 18.79 2.11 -10.67
C PHE A 145 18.11 2.95 -9.59
N ILE A 146 17.55 2.32 -8.55
CA ILE A 146 16.99 3.05 -7.40
C ILE A 146 18.10 3.74 -6.61
N LYS A 147 19.23 3.06 -6.36
CA LYS A 147 20.38 3.62 -5.65
C LYS A 147 20.99 4.82 -6.39
N ASP A 148 21.03 4.77 -7.72
CA ASP A 148 21.62 5.81 -8.56
C ASP A 148 20.65 7.00 -8.80
N ALA A 149 19.36 6.84 -8.46
CA ALA A 149 18.35 7.88 -8.67
C ALA A 149 18.32 8.90 -7.51
N CYS A 150 18.02 10.16 -7.83
CA CYS A 150 17.66 11.16 -6.83
C CYS A 150 16.33 10.76 -6.16
N PRO A 151 16.29 10.50 -4.83
CA PRO A 151 15.09 9.98 -4.16
C PRO A 151 13.84 10.85 -4.34
N HIS A 152 13.98 12.18 -4.19
CA HIS A 152 12.88 13.12 -4.33
C HIS A 152 12.30 13.15 -5.75
N SER A 153 13.16 13.10 -6.77
CA SER A 153 12.73 13.06 -8.17
C SER A 153 12.06 11.74 -8.52
N LEU A 154 12.64 10.62 -8.08
CA LEU A 154 12.08 9.28 -8.27
C LEU A 154 10.70 9.17 -7.65
N LEU A 155 10.54 9.62 -6.40
CA LEU A 155 9.28 9.57 -5.69
C LEU A 155 8.19 10.40 -6.38
N ASN A 156 8.49 11.64 -6.78
CA ASN A 156 7.53 12.46 -7.53
C ASN A 156 7.09 11.82 -8.84
N ARG A 157 8.04 11.24 -9.59
CA ARG A 157 7.74 10.52 -10.83
C ARG A 157 6.90 9.27 -10.58
N PHE A 158 7.19 8.54 -9.49
CA PHE A 158 6.41 7.35 -9.09
C PHE A 158 4.97 7.70 -8.74
N LEU A 159 4.74 8.77 -7.97
CA LEU A 159 3.40 9.23 -7.63
C LEU A 159 2.63 9.72 -8.87
N ARG A 160 3.28 10.48 -9.76
CA ARG A 160 2.67 10.86 -11.06
C ARG A 160 2.30 9.64 -11.89
N LYS A 161 3.18 8.63 -11.95
CA LYS A 161 2.93 7.40 -12.68
C LYS A 161 1.72 6.63 -12.15
N ARG A 162 1.49 6.67 -10.83
CA ARG A 162 0.29 6.11 -10.21
C ARG A 162 -0.99 6.86 -10.61
N GLU A 163 -0.95 8.19 -10.69
CA GLU A 163 -2.08 8.99 -11.20
C GLU A 163 -2.41 8.64 -12.66
N GLU A 164 -1.38 8.55 -13.51
CA GLU A 164 -1.52 8.12 -14.91
C GLU A 164 -2.12 6.72 -15.02
N PHE A 165 -1.67 5.79 -14.18
CA PHE A 165 -2.22 4.44 -14.11
C PHE A 165 -3.73 4.44 -13.82
N TYR A 166 -4.19 5.23 -12.85
CA TYR A 166 -5.62 5.33 -12.53
C TYR A 166 -6.42 5.95 -13.68
N LYS A 167 -5.92 7.03 -14.31
CA LYS A 167 -6.56 7.64 -15.48
C LYS A 167 -6.69 6.64 -16.63
N ALA A 168 -5.62 5.92 -16.95
CA ALA A 168 -5.61 4.90 -17.99
C ALA A 168 -6.52 3.68 -17.64
N LEU A 169 -6.68 3.36 -16.35
CA LEU A 169 -7.62 2.34 -15.91
C LEU A 169 -9.07 2.75 -16.19
N CYS A 170 -9.44 4.01 -15.88
CA CYS A 170 -10.78 4.54 -16.16
C CYS A 170 -11.06 4.66 -17.66
N GLN A 171 -10.07 5.03 -18.47
CA GLN A 171 -10.23 5.03 -19.94
C GLN A 171 -10.56 3.62 -20.47
N ARG A 172 -9.91 2.58 -19.95
CA ARG A 172 -10.17 1.19 -20.34
C ARG A 172 -11.46 0.62 -19.73
N LYS A 173 -11.85 1.10 -18.56
CA LYS A 173 -13.04 0.65 -17.81
C LYS A 173 -13.80 1.86 -17.27
N PRO A 174 -14.62 2.53 -18.10
CA PRO A 174 -15.30 3.78 -17.73
C PRO A 174 -16.19 3.69 -16.48
N SER A 175 -16.70 2.50 -16.15
CA SER A 175 -17.47 2.27 -14.93
C SER A 175 -16.69 2.57 -13.64
N LEU A 176 -15.36 2.59 -13.70
CA LEU A 176 -14.48 2.91 -12.56
C LEU A 176 -14.26 4.42 -12.36
N SER A 177 -14.68 5.27 -13.30
CA SER A 177 -14.47 6.73 -13.23
C SER A 177 -15.10 7.37 -11.99
N ILE A 178 -16.15 6.75 -11.44
CA ILE A 178 -16.77 7.18 -10.18
C ILE A 178 -15.79 7.20 -8.98
N PHE A 179 -14.74 6.37 -9.02
CA PHE A 179 -13.72 6.28 -7.97
C PHE A 179 -12.50 7.17 -8.22
N LEU A 180 -12.32 7.68 -9.44
CA LEU A 180 -11.10 8.37 -9.86
C LEU A 180 -10.76 9.57 -8.98
N LYS A 181 -11.76 10.38 -8.62
CA LYS A 181 -11.58 11.54 -7.74
C LYS A 181 -11.01 11.13 -6.38
N GLY A 182 -11.49 10.03 -5.81
CA GLY A 182 -10.99 9.47 -4.55
C GLY A 182 -9.55 8.97 -4.68
N TRP A 183 -9.24 8.25 -5.76
CA TRP A 183 -7.89 7.75 -6.02
C TRP A 183 -6.87 8.87 -6.19
N LEU A 184 -7.20 9.92 -6.97
CA LEU A 184 -6.30 11.07 -7.16
C LEU A 184 -6.10 11.86 -5.86
N ARG A 185 -7.17 12.05 -5.06
CA ARG A 185 -7.06 12.67 -3.74
C ARG A 185 -6.11 11.89 -2.84
N ARG A 186 -6.16 10.56 -2.86
CA ARG A 186 -5.23 9.72 -2.08
C ARG A 186 -3.78 9.93 -2.50
N VAL A 187 -3.50 9.94 -3.81
CA VAL A 187 -2.12 10.17 -4.29
C VAL A 187 -1.61 11.54 -3.86
N HIS A 188 -2.48 12.56 -3.85
CA HIS A 188 -2.14 13.89 -3.33
C HIS A 188 -1.82 13.86 -1.83
N LEU A 189 -2.66 13.22 -1.00
CA LEU A 189 -2.40 13.07 0.44
C LEU A 189 -1.09 12.31 0.70
N LEU A 190 -0.84 11.24 -0.05
CA LEU A 190 0.40 10.48 0.03
C LEU A 190 1.59 11.37 -0.33
N ARG A 191 1.48 12.17 -1.39
CA ARG A 191 2.53 13.11 -1.81
C ARG A 191 2.89 14.08 -0.69
N ASN A 192 1.91 14.62 0.02
CA ASN A 192 2.15 15.53 1.14
C ASN A 192 2.84 14.81 2.31
N GLU A 193 2.39 13.59 2.63
CA GLU A 193 2.99 12.75 3.69
C GLU A 193 4.47 12.47 3.42
N VAL A 194 4.81 11.99 2.21
CA VAL A 194 6.17 11.51 1.92
C VAL A 194 7.14 12.61 1.45
N LEU A 195 6.65 13.78 1.05
CA LEU A 195 7.51 14.92 0.68
C LEU A 195 7.58 16.00 1.76
N GLY A 196 6.81 15.87 2.85
CA GLY A 196 6.80 16.85 3.94
C GLY A 196 6.28 18.22 3.51
N ILE A 197 5.50 18.29 2.42
CA ILE A 197 4.81 19.51 2.01
C ILE A 197 3.62 19.64 2.97
N GLY A 198 3.79 20.40 4.05
CA GLY A 198 2.68 20.78 4.93
C GLY A 198 1.54 21.37 4.11
N GLU A 199 0.30 21.27 4.60
CA GLU A 199 -0.91 21.72 3.90
C GLU A 199 -0.83 23.21 3.50
N SER A 200 -0.13 23.51 2.41
CA SER A 200 -0.31 24.74 1.66
C SER A 200 -1.53 24.49 0.79
N HIS A 201 -2.67 25.00 1.25
CA HIS A 201 -3.77 25.34 0.37
C HIS A 201 -3.23 26.10 -0.85
N SER A 202 -3.03 25.41 -1.97
CA SER A 202 -2.79 26.04 -3.26
C SER A 202 -3.31 25.13 -4.36
N ASP A 203 -4.54 25.44 -4.77
CA ASP A 203 -5.10 25.29 -6.12
C ASP A 203 -4.48 24.20 -6.99
N TYR A 204 -5.01 22.99 -6.88
CA TYR A 204 -5.03 22.09 -8.02
C TYR A 204 -6.26 22.46 -8.85
N PRO A 205 -6.11 22.90 -10.11
CA PRO A 205 -7.27 23.07 -10.97
C PRO A 205 -7.87 21.68 -11.16
N LEU A 206 -9.08 21.49 -10.67
CA LEU A 206 -9.96 20.44 -11.16
C LEU A 206 -10.12 20.78 -12.65
N SER A 207 -9.41 20.08 -13.51
CA SER A 207 -9.68 20.13 -14.94
C SER A 207 -11.05 19.50 -15.11
N ASP A 208 -12.08 20.35 -15.16
CA ASP A 208 -13.37 20.02 -15.73
C ASP A 208 -13.15 19.59 -17.18
N GLN A 209 -13.47 18.33 -17.47
CA GLN A 209 -13.97 17.79 -18.75
C GLN A 209 -14.33 16.32 -18.57
#